data_AF-A0A485CUH9-F1
#
_entry.id   AF-A0A485CUH9-F1
#
_cell.length_a   1.000
_cell.length_b   1.000
_cell.length_c   1.000
_cell.angle_alpha   90.00
_cell.angle_beta   90.00
_cell.angle_gamma   90.00
#
_symmetry.space_group_name_H-M   'P 1'
#
loop_
_entity.id
_entity.type
_entity.pdbx_description
1 polymer ?
#
loop_
_entity_poly.entity_id
_entity_poly.type
_entity_poly.pdbx_seq_one_letter_code
_entity_poly.pdbx_strand_id
1 'polypeptide(L)'
;MIDRKDLKGMIRALKKGEVIWYAPDHDYGPAASVFVPLFAVDQAATTSGTWMLAKMSKACIVPFVPRRKPDGKGYELIILPPECDPPLDDAETTAAWMNRIVEKCILMAPEQYMWLHRRFKTRPPGVPSRY
;
A
#
# COMPACT_ATOMS: atom_id res chain seq x y z
N MET A 1 -3.15 4.70 -19.79
CA MET A 1 -3.40 4.72 -18.34
C MET A 1 -4.60 3.83 -18.08
N ILE A 2 -4.48 2.79 -17.25
CA ILE A 2 -5.58 1.85 -16.94
C ILE A 2 -6.47 2.51 -15.87
N ASP A 3 -7.79 2.42 -16.02
CA ASP A 3 -8.72 2.96 -15.02
C ASP A 3 -8.54 2.25 -13.67
N ARG A 4 -8.59 2.99 -12.56
CA ARG A 4 -8.39 2.42 -11.22
C ARG A 4 -9.41 1.34 -10.84
N LYS A 5 -10.57 1.28 -11.49
CA LYS A 5 -11.61 0.26 -11.31
C LYS A 5 -11.42 -0.93 -12.25
N ASP A 6 -10.58 -0.83 -13.28
CA ASP A 6 -10.32 -1.90 -14.24
C ASP A 6 -9.24 -2.87 -13.72
N LEU A 7 -9.62 -3.64 -12.71
CA LEU A 7 -8.75 -4.62 -12.09
C LEU A 7 -8.34 -5.75 -13.07
N LYS A 8 -9.24 -6.13 -13.97
CA LYS A 8 -8.94 -7.13 -15.02
C LYS A 8 -7.87 -6.61 -15.98
N GLY A 9 -7.98 -5.34 -16.39
CA GLY A 9 -6.99 -4.65 -17.20
C GLY A 9 -5.62 -4.60 -16.51
N MET A 10 -5.57 -4.23 -15.22
CA MET A 10 -4.33 -4.23 -14.44
C MET A 10 -3.66 -5.60 -14.41
N ILE A 11 -4.43 -6.66 -14.12
CA ILE A 11 -3.90 -8.03 -14.09
C ILE A 11 -3.38 -8.45 -15.48
N ARG A 12 -4.09 -8.09 -16.56
CA ARG A 12 -3.65 -8.40 -17.92
C ARG A 12 -2.35 -7.69 -18.28
N ALA A 13 -2.19 -6.43 -17.87
CA ALA A 13 -0.96 -5.67 -18.09
C ALA A 13 0.22 -6.29 -17.33
N LEU A 14 0.03 -6.60 -16.04
CA LEU A 14 1.07 -7.25 -15.23
C LEU A 14 1.50 -8.60 -15.82
N LYS A 15 0.56 -9.43 -16.31
CA LYS A 15 0.89 -10.70 -16.98
C LYS A 15 1.65 -10.55 -18.30
N LYS A 16 1.64 -9.36 -18.91
CA LYS A 16 2.43 -9.05 -20.11
C LYS A 16 3.82 -8.47 -19.78
N GLY A 17 4.18 -8.38 -18.50
CA GLY A 17 5.41 -7.75 -18.06
C GLY A 17 5.35 -6.22 -18.05
N GLU A 18 4.16 -5.62 -18.14
CA GLU A 18 3.99 -4.18 -17.96
C GLU A 18 4.02 -3.81 -16.46
N VAL A 19 4.25 -2.54 -16.16
CA VAL A 19 4.34 -2.02 -14.79
C VAL A 19 3.05 -1.31 -14.40
N ILE A 20 2.56 -1.59 -13.19
CA ILE A 20 1.46 -0.86 -12.56
C ILE A 20 1.99 -0.11 -11.33
N TRP A 21 1.72 1.20 -11.28
CA TRP A 21 1.89 1.97 -10.06
C TRP A 21 0.67 1.79 -9.16
N TYR A 22 0.91 1.45 -7.90
CA TYR A 22 -0.13 1.14 -6.92
C TYR A 22 0.25 1.67 -5.54
N ALA A 23 -0.66 2.42 -4.92
CA ALA A 23 -0.49 2.99 -3.58
C ALA A 23 -1.32 2.20 -2.55
N PRO A 24 -0.70 1.34 -1.72
CA PRO A 24 -1.38 0.45 -0.76
C PRO A 24 -1.79 1.14 0.55
N ASP A 25 -1.43 2.41 0.74
CA ASP A 25 -1.46 3.09 2.03
C ASP A 25 -2.62 4.09 2.16
N HIS A 26 -3.58 4.06 1.25
CA HIS A 26 -4.82 4.82 1.34
C HIS A 26 -5.94 4.04 2.05
N ASP A 27 -6.89 4.78 2.63
CA ASP A 27 -8.09 4.22 3.24
C ASP A 27 -9.23 4.26 2.21
N TYR A 28 -9.61 3.08 1.72
CA TYR A 28 -10.66 2.87 0.71
C TYR A 28 -12.03 2.53 1.31
N GLY A 29 -12.20 2.64 2.63
CA GLY A 29 -13.42 2.26 3.31
C GLY A 29 -13.54 0.76 3.58
N PRO A 30 -14.60 0.34 4.29
CA PRO A 30 -14.70 -1.01 4.85
C PRO A 30 -14.92 -2.09 3.78
N ALA A 31 -15.50 -1.75 2.63
CA ALA A 31 -15.81 -2.73 1.59
C ALA A 31 -14.57 -3.25 0.84
N ALA A 32 -13.48 -2.48 0.84
CA ALA A 32 -12.26 -2.79 0.09
C ALA A 32 -11.05 -3.02 1.00
N SER A 33 -11.27 -3.15 2.31
CA SER A 33 -10.20 -3.21 3.30
C SER A 33 -10.37 -4.39 4.26
N VAL A 34 -9.25 -4.90 4.74
CA VAL A 34 -9.16 -5.75 5.93
C VAL A 34 -8.60 -4.92 7.08
N PHE A 35 -8.81 -5.35 8.32
CA PHE A 35 -8.30 -4.67 9.51
C PHE A 35 -7.03 -5.33 10.01
N VAL A 36 -5.89 -4.66 9.83
CA VAL A 36 -4.56 -5.19 10.18
C VAL A 36 -3.69 -4.11 10.82
N PRO A 37 -2.61 -4.48 11.54
CA PRO A 37 -1.75 -3.51 12.21
C PRO A 37 -1.05 -2.54 11.26
N LEU A 38 -1.04 -1.26 11.61
CA LEU A 38 -0.19 -0.22 11.02
C LEU A 38 0.27 0.74 12.12
N PHE A 39 1.57 0.74 12.42
CA PHE A 39 2.17 1.41 13.57
C PHE A 39 1.40 1.10 14.87
N ALA A 40 1.00 2.14 15.63
CA ALA A 40 0.29 2.01 16.90
C ALA A 40 -1.22 1.75 16.74
N VAL A 41 -1.69 1.40 15.54
CA VAL A 41 -3.11 1.08 15.28
C VAL A 41 -3.22 -0.38 14.87
N ASP A 42 -3.63 -1.24 15.81
CA ASP A 42 -3.72 -2.69 15.62
C ASP A 42 -4.74 -3.12 14.54
N GLN A 43 -5.74 -2.28 14.28
CA GLN A 43 -6.83 -2.55 13.34
C GLN A 43 -7.03 -1.36 12.39
N ALA A 44 -6.01 -1.07 11.58
CA ALA A 44 -6.10 -0.09 10.52
C ALA A 44 -6.77 -0.71 9.28
N ALA A 45 -7.69 0.02 8.66
CA ALA A 45 -8.27 -0.38 7.37
C ALA A 45 -7.18 -0.34 6.29
N THR A 46 -6.78 -1.50 5.76
CA THR A 46 -5.79 -1.62 4.69
C THR A 46 -6.39 -2.38 3.51
N THR A 47 -6.14 -1.87 2.31
CA THR A 47 -6.66 -2.44 1.06
C THR A 47 -6.18 -3.88 0.83
N SER A 48 -7.09 -4.75 0.40
CA SER A 48 -6.77 -6.12 -0.05
C SER A 48 -6.25 -6.17 -1.50
N GLY A 49 -6.13 -5.03 -2.16
CA GLY A 49 -5.72 -4.93 -3.58
C GLY A 49 -4.34 -5.52 -3.86
N THR A 50 -3.39 -5.43 -2.91
CA THR A 50 -2.06 -6.02 -3.05
C THR A 50 -2.14 -7.53 -3.20
N TRP A 51 -2.92 -8.19 -2.33
CA TRP A 51 -3.16 -9.64 -2.39
C TRP A 51 -3.76 -10.03 -3.73
N MET A 52 -4.80 -9.31 -4.17
CA MET A 52 -5.48 -9.63 -5.43
C MET A 52 -4.57 -9.45 -6.65
N LEU A 53 -3.84 -8.33 -6.74
CA LEU A 53 -2.92 -8.06 -7.85
C LEU A 53 -1.78 -9.07 -7.90
N ALA A 54 -1.08 -9.29 -6.78
CA ALA A 54 0.07 -10.19 -6.73
C ALA A 54 -0.34 -11.66 -6.95
N LYS A 55 -1.43 -12.12 -6.31
CA LYS A 55 -1.92 -13.50 -6.45
C LYS A 55 -2.35 -13.84 -7.87
N MET A 56 -3.04 -12.92 -8.55
CA MET A 56 -3.57 -13.17 -9.88
C MET A 56 -2.56 -12.96 -11.00
N SER A 57 -1.60 -12.04 -10.82
CA SER A 57 -0.61 -11.72 -11.85
C SER A 57 0.72 -12.44 -11.68
N LYS A 58 1.08 -12.87 -10.45
CA LYS A 58 2.42 -13.35 -10.07
C LYS A 58 3.52 -12.30 -10.24
N ALA A 59 3.16 -11.01 -10.29
CA ALA A 59 4.13 -9.93 -10.38
C ALA A 59 4.90 -9.74 -9.07
N CYS A 60 6.19 -9.45 -9.17
CA CYS A 60 6.96 -8.95 -8.03
C CYS A 60 6.48 -7.55 -7.64
N ILE A 61 6.57 -7.24 -6.35
CA ILE A 61 6.28 -5.93 -5.80
C ILE A 61 7.60 -5.19 -5.63
N VAL A 62 7.72 -3.98 -6.14
CA VAL A 62 8.92 -3.15 -6.01
C VAL A 62 8.59 -1.92 -5.17
N PRO A 63 8.84 -1.92 -3.85
CA PRO A 63 8.58 -0.76 -3.02
C PRO A 63 9.54 0.38 -3.38
N PHE A 64 9.06 1.61 -3.35
CA PHE A 64 9.90 2.77 -3.56
C PHE A 64 9.42 3.98 -2.76
N VAL A 65 10.34 4.90 -2.48
CA VAL A 65 10.08 6.14 -1.75
C VAL A 65 10.56 7.33 -2.58
N PRO A 66 9.64 8.17 -3.09
CA PRO A 66 10.02 9.48 -3.62
C PRO A 66 10.27 10.44 -2.44
N ARG A 67 11.52 10.87 -2.26
CA ARG A 67 11.94 11.78 -1.20
C ARG A 67 12.33 13.13 -1.77
N ARG A 68 11.73 14.21 -1.29
CA ARG A 68 12.16 15.57 -1.61
C ARG A 68 13.47 15.87 -0.88
N LYS A 69 14.45 16.41 -1.62
CA LYS A 69 15.72 16.86 -1.03
C LYS A 69 15.56 18.22 -0.35
N PRO A 70 16.38 18.54 0.66
CA PRO A 70 16.38 19.85 1.32
C PRO A 70 16.54 21.01 0.33
N ASP A 71 16.08 22.19 0.75
CA ASP A 71 16.24 23.46 0.03
C ASP A 71 15.71 23.46 -1.42
N GLY A 72 14.76 22.58 -1.73
CA GLY A 72 14.20 22.49 -3.08
C GLY A 72 15.17 21.95 -4.14
N LYS A 73 16.23 21.24 -3.74
CA LYS A 73 17.26 20.69 -4.65
C LYS A 73 16.79 19.52 -5.54
N GLY A 74 15.48 19.31 -5.66
CA GLY A 74 14.84 18.23 -6.42
C GLY A 74 14.42 17.04 -5.57
N TYR A 75 14.33 15.86 -6.19
CA TYR A 75 13.87 14.62 -5.58
C TYR A 75 14.94 13.53 -5.68
N GLU A 76 14.84 12.57 -4.79
CA GLU A 76 15.56 11.30 -4.81
C GLU A 76 14.52 10.17 -4.85
N LEU A 77 14.77 9.17 -5.69
CA LEU A 77 13.93 7.99 -5.78
C LEU A 77 14.68 6.83 -5.14
N ILE A 78 14.19 6.37 -3.99
CA ILE A 78 14.80 5.24 -3.29
C ILE A 78 14.01 3.99 -3.65
N ILE A 79 14.61 3.09 -4.44
CA ILE A 79 14.02 1.82 -4.84
C ILE A 79 14.51 0.76 -3.86
N LEU A 80 13.58 0.06 -3.21
CA LEU A 80 13.88 -1.02 -2.28
C LEU A 80 13.98 -2.36 -3.03
N PRO A 81 14.60 -3.40 -2.43
CA PRO A 81 14.66 -4.72 -3.02
C PRO A 81 13.27 -5.22 -3.45
N PRO A 82 13.15 -5.84 -4.63
CA PRO A 82 11.89 -6.39 -5.09
C PRO A 82 11.47 -7.59 -4.24
N GLU A 83 10.19 -7.67 -3.94
CA GLU A 83 9.54 -8.76 -3.22
C GLU A 83 8.80 -9.64 -4.24
N CYS A 84 9.40 -10.76 -4.63
CA CYS A 84 8.86 -11.68 -5.64
C CYS A 84 8.05 -12.83 -5.05
N ASP A 85 8.19 -13.09 -3.74
CA ASP A 85 7.49 -14.16 -3.02
C ASP A 85 6.72 -13.60 -1.80
N PRO A 86 5.77 -12.67 -2.01
CA PRO A 86 4.95 -12.16 -0.91
C PRO A 86 4.09 -13.28 -0.31
N PRO A 87 3.73 -13.21 0.99
CA PRO A 87 2.74 -14.13 1.56
C PRO A 87 1.37 -13.84 0.95
N LEU A 88 0.72 -14.83 0.34
CA LEU A 88 -0.51 -14.68 -0.46
C LEU A 88 -1.63 -15.66 -0.08
N ASP A 89 -1.54 -16.22 1.12
CA ASP A 89 -2.52 -17.16 1.69
C ASP A 89 -3.93 -16.53 1.68
N ASP A 90 -4.05 -15.38 2.34
CA ASP A 90 -5.26 -14.57 2.45
C ASP A 90 -4.95 -13.06 2.43
N ALA A 91 -6.01 -12.25 2.39
CA ALA A 91 -5.89 -10.80 2.31
C ALA A 91 -5.32 -10.18 3.59
N GLU A 92 -5.65 -10.70 4.77
CA GLU A 92 -5.14 -10.18 6.05
C GLU A 92 -3.63 -10.36 6.18
N THR A 93 -3.13 -11.55 5.87
CA THR A 93 -1.70 -11.89 5.94
C THR A 93 -0.90 -11.00 4.99
N THR A 94 -1.33 -10.86 3.73
CA THR A 94 -0.66 -9.99 2.76
C THR A 94 -0.74 -8.51 3.17
N ALA A 95 -1.89 -8.05 3.65
CA ALA A 95 -2.08 -6.65 4.04
C ALA A 95 -1.21 -6.29 5.26
N ALA A 96 -1.13 -7.16 6.27
CA ALA A 96 -0.26 -6.97 7.42
C ALA A 96 1.22 -6.94 7.03
N TRP A 97 1.64 -7.86 6.15
CA TRP A 97 3.00 -7.84 5.58
C TRP A 97 3.28 -6.54 4.81
N MET A 98 2.33 -6.08 3.98
CA MET A 98 2.45 -4.84 3.22
C MET A 98 2.52 -3.60 4.11
N ASN A 99 1.76 -3.56 5.20
CA ASN A 99 1.86 -2.47 6.17
C ASN A 99 3.26 -2.38 6.79
N ARG A 100 3.96 -3.50 7.04
CA ARG A 100 5.36 -3.46 7.51
C ARG A 100 6.31 -2.83 6.48
N ILE A 101 6.06 -3.02 5.19
CA ILE A 101 6.82 -2.36 4.12
C ILE A 101 6.50 -0.86 4.11
N VAL A 102 5.21 -0.51 4.21
CA VAL A 102 4.76 0.88 4.28
C VAL A 102 5.36 1.59 5.49
N GLU A 103 5.41 0.97 6.67
CA GLU A 103 6.06 1.51 7.87
C GLU A 103 7.53 1.82 7.63
N LYS A 104 8.29 0.87 7.05
CA LYS A 104 9.68 1.08 6.68
C LYS A 104 9.83 2.28 5.74
N CYS A 105 9.00 2.36 4.70
CA CYS A 105 9.00 3.48 3.75
C CYS A 105 8.69 4.82 4.40
N ILE A 106 7.68 4.88 5.28
CA ILE A 106 7.30 6.10 6.01
C ILE A 106 8.45 6.57 6.89
N LEU A 107 9.12 5.66 7.60
CA LEU A 107 10.23 5.99 8.49
C LEU A 107 11.48 6.53 7.77
N MET A 108 11.57 6.40 6.44
CA MET A 108 12.69 6.96 5.66
C MET A 108 12.57 8.48 5.43
N ALA A 109 11.36 9.04 5.55
CA ALA A 109 11.08 10.47 5.46
C ALA A 109 9.72 10.79 6.12
N PRO A 110 9.57 10.56 7.44
CA PRO A 110 8.29 10.65 8.13
C PRO A 110 7.66 12.04 7.99
N GLU A 111 8.47 13.10 7.98
CA GLU A 111 8.02 14.48 7.78
C GLU A 111 7.41 14.74 6.39
N GLN A 112 7.63 13.86 5.42
CA GLN A 112 7.11 13.98 4.05
C GLN A 112 5.91 13.07 3.77
N TYR A 113 5.51 12.23 4.71
CA TYR A 113 4.31 11.42 4.55
C TYR A 113 3.05 12.31 4.56
N MET A 114 2.02 11.91 3.81
CA MET A 114 0.77 12.68 3.67
C MET A 114 -0.12 12.55 4.92
N TRP A 115 0.35 13.04 6.08
CA TRP A 115 -0.35 12.95 7.37
C TRP A 115 -1.71 13.65 7.40
N LEU A 116 -1.96 14.58 6.47
CA LEU A 116 -3.27 15.22 6.29
C LEU A 116 -4.34 14.20 5.85
N HIS A 117 -3.95 13.11 5.19
CA HIS A 117 -4.87 12.02 4.87
C HIS A 117 -5.36 11.37 6.16
N ARG A 118 -6.69 11.28 6.31
CA ARG A 118 -7.32 10.61 7.47
C ARG A 118 -7.18 9.09 7.35
N ARG A 119 -5.94 8.59 7.49
CA ARG A 119 -5.52 7.19 7.31
C ARG A 119 -6.28 6.18 8.17
N PHE A 120 -6.79 6.59 9.32
CA PHE A 120 -7.43 5.72 10.32
C PHE A 120 -8.93 6.00 10.47
N LYS A 121 -9.59 6.57 9.44
CA LYS A 121 -10.99 7.02 9.56
C LYS A 121 -11.93 5.82 9.56
N THR A 122 -11.64 4.82 8.73
CA THR A 122 -12.36 3.56 8.70
C THR A 122 -11.81 2.64 9.77
N ARG A 123 -12.72 2.04 10.53
CA ARG A 123 -12.44 1.29 11.75
C ARG A 123 -13.51 0.21 11.94
N PRO A 124 -13.21 -0.84 12.72
CA PRO A 124 -14.22 -1.83 13.09
C PRO A 124 -15.42 -1.20 13.81
N PRO A 125 -16.61 -1.83 13.74
CA PRO A 125 -17.77 -1.41 14.52
C PRO A 125 -17.44 -1.28 16.01
N GLY A 126 -17.93 -0.23 16.66
CA GLY A 126 -17.71 0.03 18.08
C GLY A 126 -16.37 0.70 18.44
N VAL A 127 -15.43 0.85 17.50
CA VAL A 127 -14.18 1.58 17.76
C VAL A 127 -14.43 3.10 17.69
N PRO A 128 -13.98 3.90 18.69
CA PRO A 128 -14.11 5.36 18.65
C PRO A 128 -13.38 6.01 17.47
N SER A 129 -13.83 7.21 17.07
CA SER A 129 -13.09 8.02 16.09
C SER A 129 -11.72 8.42 16.63
N ARG A 130 -10.73 8.48 15.72
CA ARG A 130 -9.38 9.03 16.00
C ARG A 130 -9.20 10.45 15.43
N TYR A 131 -10.28 11.02 14.90
CA TYR A 131 -10.38 12.37 14.32
C TYR A 131 -11.60 13.10 14.88
#